data_AF-A0A351AQJ2-F1
#
_entry.id   AF-A0A351AQJ2-F1
#
_cell.length_a   1.000
_cell.length_b   1.000
_cell.length_c   1.000
_cell.angle_alpha   90.00
_cell.angle_beta   90.00
_cell.angle_gamma   90.00
#
_symmetry.space_group_name_H-M   'P 1'
#
loop_
_entity.id
_entity.type
_entity.pdbx_description
1 polymer ?
#
loop_
_entity_poly.entity_id
_entity_poly.type
_entity_poly.pdbx_seq_one_letter_code
_entity_poly.pdbx_strand_id
1 'polypeptide(L)'
;MKTDAVNRVTVAIRLGMRGARTYQTVLIVLGWALLAAFCAVYDFAPGHFIFIITLPLYIKHLQGVWTRSERALDPMLPMLVISTFFLSILTGAGFLIF
;
A
#
# COMPACT_ATOMS: atom_id res chain seq x y z
N MET A 1 15.91 -6.77 10.33
CA MET A 1 16.61 -6.88 9.01
C MET A 1 17.86 -7.76 9.00
N LYS A 2 18.69 -7.77 10.05
CA LYS A 2 20.01 -8.45 10.04
C LYS A 2 19.96 -9.97 9.85
N THR A 3 18.90 -10.64 10.33
CA THR A 3 18.73 -12.09 10.22
C THR A 3 18.33 -12.54 8.81
N ASP A 4 17.60 -11.71 8.07
CA ASP A 4 17.09 -12.05 6.72
C ASP A 4 18.12 -11.82 5.62
N ALA A 5 19.06 -10.90 5.84
CA ALA A 5 20.11 -10.57 4.87
C ALA A 5 21.08 -11.74 4.60
N VAL A 6 21.09 -12.75 5.47
CA VAL A 6 21.90 -13.96 5.32
C VAL A 6 21.31 -14.89 4.23
N ASN A 7 19.98 -14.90 4.06
CA ASN A 7 19.29 -15.86 3.19
C ASN A 7 18.61 -15.22 1.96
N ARG A 8 18.37 -13.91 1.95
CA ARG A 8 17.70 -13.22 0.84
C ARG A 8 18.17 -11.78 0.67
N VAL A 9 18.33 -11.37 -0.58
CA VAL A 9 18.60 -9.97 -0.93
C VAL A 9 17.31 -9.35 -1.45
N THR A 10 16.69 -8.48 -0.66
CA THR A 10 15.50 -7.71 -1.06
C THR A 10 15.87 -6.24 -1.29
N VAL A 11 15.05 -5.52 -2.07
CA VAL A 11 15.22 -4.07 -2.28
C VAL A 11 15.25 -3.33 -0.95
N ALA A 12 14.38 -3.70 0.00
CA ALA A 12 14.37 -3.13 1.34
C ALA A 12 15.71 -3.34 2.09
N ILE A 13 16.31 -4.53 1.98
CA ILE A 13 17.61 -4.82 2.61
C ILE A 13 18.73 -3.97 1.99
N ARG A 14 18.73 -3.79 0.66
CA ARG A 14 19.73 -2.96 -0.04
C ARG A 14 19.62 -1.47 0.30
N LEU A 15 18.41 -0.97 0.50
CA LEU A 15 18.13 0.43 0.82
C LEU A 15 18.30 0.77 2.32
N GLY A 16 18.43 -0.24 3.17
CA GLY A 16 18.43 -0.09 4.62
C GLY A 16 17.07 0.38 5.18
N MET A 17 17.00 0.60 6.48
CA MET A 17 15.74 0.90 7.19
C MET A 17 15.00 2.12 6.64
N ARG A 18 15.68 3.29 6.61
CA ARG A 18 15.07 4.55 6.19
C ARG A 18 14.69 4.52 4.71
N GLY A 19 15.54 3.93 3.88
CA GLY A 19 15.28 3.75 2.46
C GLY A 19 14.09 2.83 2.21
N ALA A 20 13.96 1.73 2.96
CA ALA A 20 12.80 0.83 2.87
C ALA A 20 11.48 1.50 3.25
N ARG A 21 11.45 2.35 4.29
CA ARG A 21 10.25 3.13 4.67
C ARG A 21 9.85 4.12 3.58
N THR A 22 10.84 4.81 3.02
CA THR A 22 10.62 5.77 1.93
C THR A 22 10.10 5.03 0.70
N TYR A 23 10.75 3.93 0.31
CA TYR A 23 10.34 3.06 -0.78
C TYR A 23 8.89 2.58 -0.63
N GLN A 24 8.53 2.08 0.55
CA GLN A 24 7.16 1.62 0.83
C GLN A 24 6.13 2.76 0.74
N THR A 25 6.49 3.93 1.25
CA THR A 25 5.62 5.12 1.20
C THR A 25 5.40 5.56 -0.24
N VAL A 26 6.47 5.61 -1.04
CA VAL A 26 6.41 5.96 -2.47
C VAL A 26 5.52 4.97 -3.22
N LEU A 27 5.68 3.67 -3.00
CA LEU A 27 4.85 2.65 -3.66
C LEU A 27 3.35 2.83 -3.37
N ILE A 28 3.00 3.07 -2.11
CA ILE A 28 1.59 3.23 -1.71
C ILE A 28 1.02 4.52 -2.31
N VAL A 29 1.72 5.65 -2.15
CA VAL A 29 1.23 6.95 -2.63
C VAL A 29 1.13 6.96 -4.16
N LEU A 30 2.14 6.44 -4.86
CA LEU A 30 2.15 6.38 -6.31
C LEU A 30 1.06 5.43 -6.83
N GLY A 31 0.88 4.26 -6.21
CA GLY A 31 -0.18 3.33 -6.59
C GLY A 31 -1.58 3.95 -6.47
N TRP A 32 -1.85 4.66 -5.37
CA TRP A 32 -3.11 5.39 -5.19
C TRP A 32 -3.29 6.53 -6.20
N ALA A 33 -2.23 7.30 -6.46
CA ALA A 33 -2.27 8.39 -7.44
C ALA A 33 -2.56 7.88 -8.85
N LEU A 34 -1.89 6.80 -9.27
CA LEU A 34 -2.11 6.17 -10.57
C LEU A 34 -3.51 5.56 -10.69
N LEU A 35 -4.01 4.92 -9.63
CA LEU A 35 -5.37 4.36 -9.62
C LEU A 35 -6.43 5.47 -9.73
N ALA A 36 -6.29 6.54 -8.95
CA ALA A 36 -7.20 7.68 -9.02
C ALA A 36 -7.14 8.39 -10.39
N ALA A 37 -5.93 8.55 -10.95
CA ALA A 37 -5.74 9.10 -12.29
C ALA A 37 -6.38 8.21 -13.36
N PHE A 38 -6.26 6.89 -13.25
CA PHE A 38 -6.92 5.95 -14.15
C PHE A 38 -8.44 6.11 -14.12
N CYS A 39 -9.06 6.12 -12.95
CA CYS A 39 -10.50 6.35 -12.82
C CYS A 39 -10.92 7.72 -13.37
N ALA A 40 -10.11 8.76 -13.18
CA ALA A 40 -10.43 10.10 -13.68
C ALA A 40 -10.35 10.21 -15.21
N VAL A 41 -9.47 9.44 -15.87
CA VAL A 41 -9.24 9.49 -17.31
C VAL A 41 -10.10 8.48 -18.08
N TYR A 42 -10.37 7.31 -17.50
CA TYR A 42 -11.13 6.24 -18.16
C TYR A 42 -12.60 6.62 -18.33
N ASP A 43 -13.28 6.90 -17.22
CA ASP A 43 -14.66 7.37 -17.19
C ASP A 43 -14.93 7.98 -15.80
N PHE A 44 -15.30 9.27 -15.76
CA PHE A 44 -15.44 9.98 -14.50
C PHE A 44 -16.80 9.66 -13.85
N ALA A 45 -16.91 8.47 -13.27
CA ALA A 45 -18.05 8.03 -12.48
C ALA A 45 -17.68 7.98 -10.98
N PRO A 46 -18.45 8.62 -10.09
CA PRO A 46 -18.18 8.56 -8.65
C PRO A 46 -18.12 7.14 -8.08
N GLY A 47 -18.83 6.18 -8.71
CA GLY A 47 -18.82 4.77 -8.34
C GLY A 47 -17.47 4.08 -8.50
N HIS A 48 -16.64 4.51 -9.47
CA HIS A 48 -15.30 3.95 -9.67
C HIS A 48 -14.35 4.29 -8.51
N PHE A 49 -14.67 5.32 -7.72
CA PHE A 49 -13.88 5.76 -6.56
C PHE A 49 -14.29 5.09 -5.24
N ILE A 50 -15.15 4.06 -5.24
CA ILE A 50 -15.58 3.34 -4.03
C ILE A 50 -14.41 2.76 -3.21
N PHE A 51 -13.27 2.50 -3.86
CA PHE A 51 -12.04 2.04 -3.22
C PHE A 51 -11.47 3.05 -2.20
N ILE A 52 -11.87 4.33 -2.25
CA ILE A 52 -11.49 5.38 -1.27
C ILE A 52 -11.85 4.98 0.17
N ILE A 53 -12.87 4.13 0.37
CA ILE A 53 -13.24 3.61 1.70
C ILE A 53 -12.07 2.87 2.37
N THR A 54 -11.13 2.31 1.58
CA THR A 54 -9.94 1.63 2.12
C THR A 54 -8.82 2.59 2.55
N LEU A 55 -8.90 3.88 2.19
CA LEU A 55 -7.87 4.88 2.45
C LEU A 55 -7.45 4.97 3.94
N PRO A 56 -8.37 4.91 4.94
CA PRO A 56 -7.99 4.92 6.35
C PRO A 56 -7.06 3.76 6.74
N LEU A 57 -7.21 2.58 6.11
CA LEU A 57 -6.33 1.44 6.34
C LEU A 57 -4.90 1.73 5.86
N TYR A 58 -4.75 2.36 4.70
CA TYR A 58 -3.44 2.75 4.16
C TYR A 58 -2.80 3.89 4.97
N ILE A 59 -3.59 4.84 5.47
CA ILE A 59 -3.08 5.91 6.35
C ILE A 59 -2.52 5.30 7.64
N LYS A 60 -3.31 4.45 8.31
CA LYS A 60 -2.84 3.71 9.49
C LYS A 60 -1.64 2.82 9.14
N HIS A 61 -1.61 2.29 7.90
CA HIS A 61 -0.48 1.51 7.42
C HIS A 61 0.82 2.36 7.38
N LEU A 62 0.77 3.51 6.72
CA LEU A 62 1.93 4.39 6.59
C LEU A 62 2.37 4.95 7.94
N GLN A 63 1.44 5.34 8.80
CA GLN A 63 1.75 5.80 10.16
C GLN A 63 2.54 4.75 10.95
N GLY A 64 2.14 3.47 10.92
CA GLY A 64 2.88 2.42 11.62
C GLY A 64 4.25 2.13 11.00
N VAL A 65 4.42 2.25 9.67
CA VAL A 65 5.73 2.11 9.01
C VAL A 65 6.74 3.16 9.49
N TRP A 66 6.29 4.39 9.74
CA TRP A 66 7.18 5.48 10.18
C TRP A 66 7.40 5.53 11.69
N THR A 67 6.40 5.13 12.49
CA THR A 67 6.44 5.24 13.96
C THR A 67 7.04 4.02 14.66
N ARG A 68 6.95 2.82 14.07
CA ARG A 68 7.36 1.57 14.74
C ARG A 68 8.84 1.22 14.53
N SER A 69 9.40 0.45 15.46
CA SER A 69 10.76 -0.12 15.36
C SER A 69 10.79 -1.42 14.54
N GLU A 70 11.98 -1.90 14.14
CA GLU A 70 12.16 -3.03 13.21
C GLU A 70 11.22 -4.23 13.44
N ARG A 71 11.16 -4.75 14.67
CA ARG A 71 10.34 -5.92 15.02
C ARG A 71 8.85 -5.63 15.02
N ALA A 72 8.46 -4.38 15.22
CA ALA A 72 7.06 -3.97 15.25
C ALA A 72 6.50 -3.64 13.84
N LEU A 73 7.32 -3.76 12.80
CA LEU A 73 6.88 -3.72 11.39
C LEU A 73 6.32 -5.07 10.90
N ASP A 74 6.64 -6.20 11.54
CA ASP A 74 6.14 -7.51 11.09
C ASP A 74 4.60 -7.60 11.08
N PRO A 75 3.87 -7.07 12.09
CA PRO A 75 2.40 -7.03 12.06
C PRO A 75 1.82 -6.11 10.98
N MET A 76 2.65 -5.29 10.35
CA MET A 76 2.24 -4.32 9.34
C MET A 76 2.03 -4.96 7.96
N LEU A 77 2.71 -6.08 7.71
CA LEU A 77 2.68 -6.78 6.45
C LEU A 77 1.33 -7.48 6.20
N PRO A 78 0.74 -8.23 7.17
CA PRO A 78 -0.62 -8.76 7.02
C PRO A 78 -1.68 -7.66 6.86
N MET A 79 -1.52 -6.55 7.59
CA MET A 79 -2.44 -5.41 7.48
C MET A 79 -2.43 -4.82 6.06
N LEU A 80 -1.25 -4.69 5.44
CA LEU A 80 -1.14 -4.25 4.06
C LEU A 80 -1.84 -5.22 3.11
N VAL A 81 -1.57 -6.53 3.24
CA VAL A 81 -2.16 -7.57 2.38
C VAL A 81 -3.69 -7.50 2.41
N ILE A 82 -4.29 -7.40 3.59
CA ILE A 82 -5.74 -7.27 3.76
C ILE A 82 -6.25 -5.96 3.13
N SER A 83 -5.53 -4.86 3.31
CA SER A 83 -5.89 -3.56 2.73
C SER A 83 -5.89 -3.61 1.19
N THR A 84 -4.89 -4.25 0.60
CA THR A 84 -4.78 -4.42 -0.86
C THR A 84 -5.82 -5.39 -1.39
N PHE A 85 -6.16 -6.44 -0.66
CA PHE A 85 -7.23 -7.35 -1.02
C PHE A 85 -8.59 -6.62 -1.10
N PHE A 86 -8.93 -5.83 -0.07
CA PHE A 86 -10.15 -5.00 -0.10
C PHE A 86 -10.12 -3.95 -1.20
N LEU A 87 -8.96 -3.33 -1.45
CA LEU A 87 -8.78 -2.40 -2.56
C LEU A 87 -9.12 -3.07 -3.90
N SER A 88 -8.55 -4.24 -4.18
CA SER A 88 -8.79 -4.98 -5.42
C SER A 88 -10.26 -5.36 -5.62
N ILE A 89 -10.92 -5.83 -4.56
CA ILE A 89 -12.36 -6.18 -4.63
C ILE A 89 -13.20 -4.94 -4.90
N LEU A 90 -12.96 -3.84 -4.17
CA LEU A 90 -13.75 -2.62 -4.30
C LEU A 90 -13.52 -1.93 -5.65
N THR A 91 -12.28 -1.87 -6.12
CA THR A 91 -11.98 -1.35 -7.46
C THR A 91 -12.68 -2.20 -8.53
N GLY A 92 -12.56 -3.53 -8.47
CA GLY A 92 -13.23 -4.42 -9.41
C GLY A 92 -14.75 -4.29 -9.38
N ALA A 93 -15.35 -4.23 -8.19
CA ALA A 93 -16.78 -4.00 -8.03
C ALA A 93 -17.22 -2.63 -8.56
N GLY A 94 -16.41 -1.59 -8.34
CA GLY A 94 -16.64 -0.24 -8.86
C GLY A 94 -16.80 -0.24 -10.38
N PHE A 95 -15.88 -0.88 -11.10
CA PHE A 95 -15.92 -0.98 -12.57
C PHE A 95 -16.97 -1.95 -13.13
N LEU A 96 -17.45 -2.90 -12.34
CA LEU A 96 -18.46 -3.87 -12.79
C LEU A 96 -19.89 -3.37 -12.57
N ILE A 97 -20.11 -2.55 -11.53
CA ILE A 97 -21.44 -2.09 -11.12
C ILE A 97 -21.78 -0.72 -11.74
N PHE A 98 -20.78 0.13 -11.95
CA PHE A 98 -20.94 1.50 -12.43
C PHE A 98 -20.20 1.69 -13.76
#